data_AF-A0AAD6FYU7-F1
#
_entry.id   AF-A0AAD6FYU7-F1
#
_cell.length_a   1.000
_cell.length_b   1.000
_cell.length_c   1.000
_cell.angle_alpha   90.00
_cell.angle_beta   90.00
_cell.angle_gamma   90.00
#
_symmetry.space_group_name_H-M   'P 1'
#
loop_
_entity.id
_entity.type
_entity.pdbx_description
1 polymer ?
#
loop_
_entity_poly.entity_id
_entity_poly.type
_entity_poly.pdbx_seq_one_letter_code
_entity_poly.pdbx_strand_id
1 'polypeptide(L)'
;MNTRYTCINKTSNLVIPEADCLYSNKTYHKSSTYRPVQNEKFGIQYGAGLASGVLAYEDAKVGDIAVRGQKIGIANVSNPMGDGVNSGLLGLAYPSITSAQPANHTSNAICWFDRLPYNPLLYTMHEKGLIEPYLSLALAHTPQNASTAFGGYLTLGGLPPVNHSFDFTTVPVELTKNIPLNFTSGKEVR
;
A
#
# COMPACT_ATOMS: atom_id res chain seq x y z
N MET A 1 -4.60 23.31 -1.58
CA MET A 1 -3.95 22.32 -2.46
C MET A 1 -2.53 22.12 -1.95
N ASN A 2 -2.29 21.09 -1.13
CA ASN A 2 -0.92 20.72 -0.79
C ASN A 2 -0.48 19.63 -1.77
N THR A 3 0.20 20.03 -2.84
CA THR A 3 0.87 19.13 -3.78
C THR A 3 2.25 18.71 -3.30
N ARG A 4 2.65 19.16 -2.11
CA ARG A 4 3.97 18.97 -1.51
C ARG A 4 3.87 18.07 -0.29
N TYR A 5 4.90 17.26 -0.09
CA TYR A 5 5.08 16.42 1.08
C TYR A 5 6.38 16.83 1.80
N THR A 6 6.48 16.51 3.08
CA THR A 6 7.67 16.78 3.89
C THR A 6 8.56 15.55 3.89
N CYS A 7 9.77 15.68 3.37
CA CYS A 7 10.80 14.67 3.54
C CYS A 7 11.54 14.89 4.86
N ILE A 8 11.69 13.83 5.67
CA ILE A 8 12.39 13.89 6.96
C ILE A 8 13.54 12.88 7.01
N ASN A 9 14.69 13.32 7.50
CA ASN A 9 15.83 12.43 7.72
C ASN A 9 15.48 11.35 8.76
N LYS A 10 15.81 10.09 8.45
CA LYS A 10 15.47 8.92 9.28
C LYS A 10 16.04 8.98 10.70
N THR A 11 17.21 9.59 10.89
CA THR A 11 17.94 9.58 12.17
C THR A 11 17.73 10.89 12.93
N SER A 12 17.86 12.03 12.25
CA SER A 12 17.79 13.35 12.92
C SER A 12 16.37 13.91 13.03
N ASN A 13 15.39 13.33 12.33
CA ASN A 13 14.03 13.86 12.18
C ASN A 13 13.96 15.30 11.64
N LEU A 14 15.07 15.80 11.07
CA LEU A 14 15.10 17.12 10.43
C LEU A 14 14.43 17.05 9.06
N VAL A 15 13.73 18.12 8.69
CA VAL A 15 13.20 18.30 7.33
C VAL A 15 14.37 18.45 6.36
N ILE A 16 14.34 17.66 5.30
CA ILE A 16 15.31 17.66 4.21
C ILE A 16 14.60 18.00 2.88
N PRO A 17 15.33 18.36 1.82
CA PRO A 17 14.74 18.57 0.50
C PRO A 17 13.79 17.46 0.06
N GLU A 18 12.66 17.82 -0.56
CA GLU A 18 11.64 16.86 -1.03
C GLU A 18 12.23 15.80 -1.99
N ALA A 19 13.17 16.22 -2.84
CA ALA A 19 13.88 15.38 -3.79
C ALA A 19 14.71 14.26 -3.11
N ASP A 20 15.17 14.48 -1.87
CA ASP A 20 15.96 13.49 -1.13
C ASP A 20 15.11 12.29 -0.71
N CYS A 21 13.78 12.39 -0.79
CA CYS A 21 12.90 11.24 -0.57
C CYS A 21 12.84 10.27 -1.76
N LEU A 22 13.36 10.66 -2.92
CA LEU A 22 13.51 9.85 -4.13
C LEU A 22 12.19 9.27 -4.68
N TYR A 23 11.05 9.91 -4.44
CA TYR A 23 9.82 9.53 -5.14
C TYR A 23 9.81 10.08 -6.57
N SER A 24 9.00 9.48 -7.44
CA SER A 24 8.73 10.01 -8.77
C SER A 24 8.12 11.41 -8.69
N ASN A 25 8.25 12.18 -9.77
CA ASN A 25 7.69 13.53 -9.87
C ASN A 25 6.16 13.58 -9.94
N LYS A 26 5.47 12.43 -9.93
CA LYS A 26 4.01 12.33 -9.90
C LYS A 26 3.54 12.19 -8.46
N THR A 27 2.84 13.20 -7.96
CA THR A 27 2.21 13.16 -6.65
C THR A 27 0.69 13.03 -6.76
N TYR A 28 0.07 12.65 -5.65
CA TYR A 28 -1.38 12.60 -5.57
C TYR A 28 -1.99 14.00 -5.69
N HIS A 29 -3.00 14.13 -6.55
CA HIS A 29 -3.82 15.33 -6.66
C HIS A 29 -5.24 15.02 -6.19
N LYS A 30 -5.73 15.84 -5.25
CA LYS A 30 -7.09 15.73 -4.74
C LYS A 30 -8.11 15.83 -5.87
N SER A 31 -8.94 14.81 -6.02
CA SER A 31 -10.00 14.75 -7.03
C SER A 31 -11.34 15.27 -6.48
N SER A 32 -12.38 15.28 -7.32
CA SER A 32 -13.76 15.57 -6.89
C SER A 32 -14.38 14.45 -6.03
N THR A 33 -13.81 13.24 -6.03
CA THR A 33 -14.32 12.09 -5.26
C THR A 33 -13.71 11.98 -3.87
N TYR A 34 -12.70 12.82 -3.57
CA TYR A 34 -12.06 12.88 -2.26
C TYR A 34 -13.06 13.15 -1.13
N ARG A 35 -13.05 12.27 -0.14
CA ARG A 35 -13.78 12.46 1.13
C ARG A 35 -12.86 12.10 2.31
N PRO A 36 -12.56 13.04 3.22
CA PRO A 36 -11.65 12.76 4.33
C PRO A 36 -12.27 11.75 5.29
N VAL A 37 -11.45 10.84 5.83
CA VAL A 37 -11.85 9.98 6.94
C VAL A 37 -11.61 10.74 8.25
N GLN A 38 -12.66 10.92 9.04
CA GLN A 38 -12.58 11.63 10.32
C GLN A 38 -12.03 10.69 11.41
N ASN A 39 -11.31 11.27 12.38
CA ASN A 39 -10.78 10.55 13.55
C ASN A 39 -9.81 9.40 13.25
N GLU A 40 -9.37 9.25 12.00
CA GLU A 40 -8.34 8.31 11.60
C GLU A 40 -7.19 9.04 10.88
N LYS A 41 -5.98 8.49 10.98
CA LYS A 41 -4.80 8.96 10.26
C LYS A 41 -4.08 7.80 9.57
N PHE A 42 -3.30 8.11 8.55
CA PHE A 42 -2.42 7.14 7.89
C PHE A 42 -1.06 7.14 8.60
N GLY A 43 -0.55 5.95 8.91
CA GLY A 43 0.79 5.81 9.47
C GLY A 43 1.33 4.40 9.24
N ILE A 44 2.52 4.31 8.67
CA ILE A 44 3.23 3.06 8.49
C ILE A 44 4.73 3.24 8.72
N GLN A 45 5.34 2.21 9.30
CA GLN A 45 6.77 2.08 9.40
C GLN A 45 7.15 0.70 8.86
N TYR A 46 8.22 0.67 8.08
CA TYR A 46 8.90 -0.50 7.56
C TYR A 46 10.36 -0.46 8.02
N GLY A 47 11.12 -1.53 7.80
CA GLY A 47 12.57 -1.50 8.02
C GLY A 47 13.27 -0.36 7.24
N ALA A 48 12.73 -0.03 6.06
CA ALA A 48 13.22 1.05 5.21
C ALA A 48 13.02 2.45 5.83
N GLY A 49 11.87 2.72 6.46
CA GLY A 49 11.54 4.03 7.01
C GLY A 49 10.07 4.17 7.39
N LEU A 50 9.62 5.41 7.56
CA LEU A 50 8.26 5.77 7.97
C LEU A 50 7.59 6.64 6.90
N ALA A 51 6.28 6.44 6.73
CA ALA A 51 5.39 7.36 6.03
C ALA A 51 4.11 7.58 6.84
N SER A 52 3.64 8.82 6.88
CA SER A 52 2.41 9.18 7.59
C SER A 52 1.64 10.28 6.86
N GLY A 53 0.37 10.43 7.21
CA GLY A 53 -0.51 11.45 6.65
C GLY A 53 -1.98 11.20 6.95
N VAL A 54 -2.83 11.40 5.95
CA VAL A 54 -4.29 11.36 6.11
C VAL A 54 -4.89 10.14 5.44
N LEU A 55 -6.08 9.75 5.90
CA LEU A 55 -6.91 8.78 5.20
C LEU A 55 -8.04 9.50 4.48
N ALA A 56 -8.38 9.00 3.30
CA ALA A 56 -9.51 9.49 2.52
C ALA A 56 -10.20 8.34 1.79
N TYR A 57 -11.48 8.49 1.51
CA TYR A 57 -12.15 7.74 0.47
C TYR A 57 -11.94 8.43 -0.87
N GLU A 58 -11.52 7.66 -1.87
CA GLU A 58 -11.29 8.10 -3.25
C GLU A 58 -11.76 7.04 -4.23
N ASP A 59 -12.06 7.45 -5.46
CA ASP A 59 -12.25 6.50 -6.54
C ASP A 59 -10.86 6.02 -7.02
N ALA A 60 -10.64 4.71 -7.01
CA ALA A 60 -9.37 4.09 -7.35
C ALA A 60 -9.54 3.16 -8.55
N LYS A 61 -8.60 3.19 -9.49
CA LYS A 61 -8.59 2.34 -10.68
C LYS A 61 -7.23 1.65 -10.83
N VAL A 62 -7.24 0.34 -11.04
CA VAL A 62 -6.04 -0.47 -11.36
C VAL A 62 -6.36 -1.30 -12.59
N GLY A 63 -5.54 -1.19 -13.64
CA GLY A 63 -5.90 -1.72 -14.95
C GLY A 63 -7.23 -1.12 -15.39
N ASP A 64 -8.19 -1.97 -15.77
CA ASP A 64 -9.53 -1.56 -16.18
C ASP A 64 -10.59 -1.63 -15.07
N ILE A 65 -10.19 -2.02 -13.85
CA ILE A 65 -11.12 -2.21 -12.73
C ILE A 65 -11.14 -0.95 -11.86
N ALA A 66 -12.33 -0.36 -11.71
CA ALA A 66 -12.55 0.83 -10.90
C ALA A 66 -13.39 0.51 -9.65
N VAL A 67 -12.91 0.96 -8.49
CA VAL A 67 -13.61 0.89 -7.21
C VAL A 67 -13.95 2.30 -6.76
N ARG A 68 -15.25 2.56 -6.55
CA ARG A 68 -15.69 3.83 -5.98
C ARG A 68 -15.56 3.85 -4.47
N GLY A 69 -15.01 4.94 -3.94
CA GLY A 69 -14.87 5.15 -2.49
C GLY A 69 -13.95 4.14 -1.78
N GLN A 70 -12.82 3.77 -2.37
CA GLN A 70 -11.77 3.01 -1.68
C GLN A 70 -11.12 3.89 -0.60
N LYS A 71 -10.95 3.35 0.61
CA LYS A 71 -10.13 4.00 1.64
C LYS A 71 -8.65 3.90 1.26
N ILE A 72 -7.96 5.04 1.13
CA ILE A 72 -6.54 5.15 0.79
C ILE A 72 -5.79 5.98 1.83
N GLY A 73 -4.50 5.68 2.01
CA GLY A 73 -3.56 6.54 2.75
C GLY A 73 -2.88 7.53 1.82
N ILE A 74 -2.92 8.81 2.17
CA ILE A 74 -2.23 9.88 1.46
C ILE A 74 -1.10 10.37 2.36
N ALA A 75 0.13 10.01 2.01
CA ALA A 75 1.31 10.42 2.74
C ALA A 75 1.57 11.93 2.55
N ASN A 76 1.82 12.63 3.65
CA ASN A 76 2.30 14.01 3.65
C ASN A 76 3.67 14.16 4.34
N VAL A 77 4.14 13.13 5.05
CA VAL A 77 5.47 13.05 5.66
C VAL A 77 6.07 11.68 5.34
N SER A 78 7.35 11.65 4.96
CA SER A 78 8.06 10.40 4.67
C SER A 78 9.55 10.50 4.98
N ASN A 79 10.17 9.38 5.34
CA ASN A 79 11.62 9.21 5.18
C ASN A 79 11.99 8.97 3.70
N PRO A 80 13.28 9.08 3.34
CA PRO A 80 13.78 8.59 2.07
C PRO A 80 13.51 7.10 1.86
N MET A 81 12.55 6.80 0.99
CA MET A 81 12.11 5.43 0.69
C MET A 81 11.79 5.20 -0.79
N GLY A 82 11.77 6.26 -1.62
CA GLY A 82 11.58 6.11 -3.05
C GLY A 82 12.84 5.56 -3.75
N ASP A 83 12.66 5.11 -4.98
CA ASP A 83 13.70 4.55 -5.86
C ASP A 83 13.93 5.39 -7.12
N GLY A 84 13.38 6.61 -7.16
CA GLY A 84 13.35 7.53 -8.30
C GLY A 84 12.21 7.26 -9.29
N VAL A 85 11.45 6.16 -9.13
CA VAL A 85 10.43 5.70 -10.07
C VAL A 85 9.05 5.58 -9.42
N ASN A 86 8.97 5.02 -8.21
CA ASN A 86 7.70 4.82 -7.52
C ASN A 86 7.18 6.11 -6.87
N SER A 87 5.86 6.21 -6.69
CA SER A 87 5.20 7.35 -6.03
C SER A 87 4.37 6.93 -4.81
N GLY A 88 4.47 5.65 -4.42
CA GLY A 88 3.65 5.04 -3.40
C GLY A 88 3.61 3.52 -3.53
N LEU A 89 2.77 2.90 -2.70
CA LEU A 89 2.64 1.44 -2.59
C LEU A 89 1.18 1.01 -2.72
N LEU A 90 0.96 -0.12 -3.39
CA LEU A 90 -0.30 -0.84 -3.38
C LEU A 90 -0.18 -2.06 -2.47
N GLY A 91 -0.84 -2.03 -1.31
CA GLY A 91 -0.85 -3.16 -0.39
C GLY A 91 -1.73 -4.29 -0.90
N LEU A 92 -1.16 -5.49 -1.00
CA LEU A 92 -1.84 -6.73 -1.44
C LEU A 92 -1.99 -7.78 -0.32
N ALA A 93 -1.71 -7.38 0.92
CA ALA A 93 -1.83 -8.25 2.09
C ALA A 93 -3.21 -8.16 2.74
N TYR A 94 -3.40 -8.94 3.81
CA TYR A 94 -4.64 -9.06 4.55
C TYR A 94 -5.13 -7.75 5.23
N PRO A 95 -6.45 -7.56 5.41
CA PRO A 95 -7.04 -6.38 6.06
C PRO A 95 -6.49 -6.10 7.47
N SER A 96 -6.10 -7.16 8.19
CA SER A 96 -5.60 -7.13 9.56
C SER A 96 -4.34 -6.26 9.76
N ILE A 97 -3.58 -6.00 8.70
CA ILE A 97 -2.36 -5.21 8.74
C ILE A 97 -2.43 -3.91 7.92
N THR A 98 -3.64 -3.43 7.62
CA THR A 98 -3.82 -2.10 7.01
C THR A 98 -3.38 -0.96 7.94
N SER A 99 -3.06 0.21 7.37
CA SER A 99 -2.24 1.26 8.02
C SER A 99 -3.04 2.43 8.59
N ALA A 100 -4.31 2.21 8.93
CA ALA A 100 -5.12 3.21 9.59
C ALA A 100 -4.92 3.18 11.10
N GLN A 101 -4.89 4.34 11.75
CA GLN A 101 -4.75 4.50 13.20
C GLN A 101 -5.71 5.58 13.70
N PRO A 102 -6.09 5.58 14.99
CA PRO A 102 -6.86 6.68 15.55
C PRO A 102 -6.07 8.00 15.53
N ALA A 103 -6.75 9.11 15.25
CA ALA A 103 -6.11 10.41 15.05
C ALA A 103 -5.49 11.02 16.33
N ASN A 104 -5.93 10.59 17.51
CA ASN A 104 -5.41 11.05 18.81
C ASN A 104 -4.00 10.51 19.13
N HIS A 105 -3.47 9.55 18.36
CA HIS A 105 -2.10 9.06 18.54
C HIS A 105 -1.12 10.07 17.94
N THR A 106 -0.30 10.72 18.76
CA THR A 106 0.67 11.75 18.32
C THR A 106 2.09 11.23 18.13
N SER A 107 2.41 10.04 18.63
CA SER A 107 3.76 9.47 18.55
C SER A 107 3.97 8.62 17.29
N ASN A 108 5.07 8.89 16.57
CA ASN A 108 5.55 8.09 15.44
C ASN A 108 5.98 6.67 15.83
N ALA A 109 6.24 6.42 17.12
CA ALA A 109 6.65 5.11 17.64
C ALA A 109 5.55 4.04 17.57
N ILE A 110 4.31 4.43 17.25
CA ILE A 110 3.11 3.59 17.31
C ILE A 110 2.65 3.16 15.91
N CYS A 111 3.46 3.36 14.86
CA CYS A 111 3.06 2.95 13.49
C CYS A 111 2.81 1.42 13.35
N TRP A 112 3.22 0.66 14.35
CA TRP A 112 3.07 -0.78 14.44
C TRP A 112 1.84 -1.23 15.23
N PHE A 113 1.22 -0.38 16.04
CA PHE A 113 0.17 -0.75 17.00
C PHE A 113 -1.14 0.03 16.76
N ASP A 114 -2.22 -0.38 17.43
CA ASP A 114 -3.53 0.28 17.43
C ASP A 114 -4.07 0.59 16.03
N ARG A 115 -3.92 -0.38 15.13
CA ARG A 115 -4.45 -0.30 13.77
C ARG A 115 -5.98 -0.36 13.76
N LEU A 116 -6.60 0.27 12.78
CA LEU A 116 -8.02 0.22 12.51
C LEU A 116 -8.22 -0.53 11.17
N PRO A 117 -8.40 -1.86 11.20
CA PRO A 117 -8.50 -2.65 9.98
C PRO A 117 -9.61 -2.17 9.05
N TYR A 118 -9.30 -2.06 7.77
CA TYR A 118 -10.25 -1.78 6.70
C TYR A 118 -9.95 -2.67 5.49
N ASN A 119 -10.89 -2.79 4.56
CA ASN A 119 -10.70 -3.61 3.36
C ASN A 119 -9.72 -2.93 2.39
N PRO A 120 -8.57 -3.58 2.06
CA PRO A 120 -7.68 -3.10 1.03
C PRO A 120 -8.36 -3.25 -0.35
N LEU A 121 -7.79 -2.60 -1.37
CA LEU A 121 -8.43 -2.47 -2.68
C LEU A 121 -8.90 -3.80 -3.27
N LEU A 122 -8.08 -4.85 -3.18
CA LEU A 122 -8.42 -6.16 -3.73
C LEU A 122 -9.65 -6.79 -3.05
N TYR A 123 -9.79 -6.63 -1.74
CA TYR A 123 -10.94 -7.13 -0.98
C TYR A 123 -12.19 -6.35 -1.40
N THR A 124 -12.10 -5.03 -1.51
CA THR A 124 -13.22 -4.21 -1.99
C THR A 124 -13.61 -4.56 -3.42
N MET A 125 -12.65 -4.89 -4.30
CA MET A 125 -12.93 -5.36 -5.66
C MET A 125 -13.71 -6.68 -5.64
N HIS A 126 -13.27 -7.65 -4.84
CA HIS A 126 -13.94 -8.94 -4.71
C HIS A 126 -15.34 -8.80 -4.11
N GLU A 127 -15.50 -8.05 -3.01
CA GLU A 127 -16.80 -7.81 -2.37
C GLU A 127 -17.82 -7.14 -3.31
N LYS A 128 -17.32 -6.37 -4.29
CA LYS A 128 -18.15 -5.74 -5.34
C LYS A 128 -18.39 -6.63 -6.56
N GLY A 129 -17.89 -7.87 -6.55
CA GLY A 129 -18.02 -8.81 -7.66
C GLY A 129 -17.25 -8.40 -8.92
N LEU A 130 -16.20 -7.58 -8.78
CA LEU A 130 -15.42 -7.08 -9.92
C LEU A 130 -14.30 -8.04 -10.34
N ILE A 131 -13.88 -8.93 -9.43
CA ILE A 131 -12.83 -9.92 -9.65
C ILE A 131 -13.14 -11.22 -8.90
N GLU A 132 -12.59 -12.31 -9.38
CA GLU A 132 -12.43 -13.53 -8.60
C GLU A 132 -11.50 -13.31 -7.39
N PRO A 133 -11.64 -14.07 -6.28
CA PRO A 133 -10.97 -13.82 -5.00
C PRO A 133 -9.47 -14.20 -4.98
N TYR A 134 -8.74 -13.90 -6.06
CA TYR A 134 -7.30 -14.14 -6.13
C TYR A 134 -6.61 -13.13 -7.07
N LEU A 135 -5.31 -13.02 -6.90
CA LEU A 135 -4.41 -12.33 -7.82
C LEU A 135 -3.33 -13.30 -8.27
N SER A 136 -2.70 -13.00 -9.40
CA SER A 136 -1.54 -13.73 -9.88
C SER A 136 -0.46 -12.78 -10.36
N LEU A 137 0.80 -13.21 -10.21
CA LEU A 137 1.99 -12.45 -10.59
C LEU A 137 2.84 -13.32 -11.52
N ALA A 138 3.25 -12.74 -12.65
CA ALA A 138 4.30 -13.29 -13.50
C ALA A 138 5.39 -12.24 -13.63
N LEU A 139 6.54 -12.43 -12.98
CA LEU A 139 7.65 -11.49 -13.01
C LEU A 139 8.59 -11.85 -14.16
N ALA A 140 8.82 -10.89 -15.05
CA ALA A 140 9.77 -11.08 -16.14
C ALA A 140 11.19 -10.83 -15.65
N HIS A 141 12.11 -11.68 -16.07
CA HIS A 141 13.52 -11.56 -15.69
C HIS A 141 14.20 -10.53 -16.58
N THR A 142 14.81 -9.52 -15.98
CA THR A 142 15.65 -8.57 -16.71
C THR A 142 16.93 -9.28 -17.16
N PRO A 143 17.30 -9.21 -18.45
CA PRO A 143 18.57 -9.73 -18.94
C PRO A 143 19.75 -9.12 -18.17
N GLN A 144 20.80 -9.90 -17.91
CA GLN A 144 21.93 -9.46 -17.09
C GLN A 144 22.67 -8.23 -17.67
N ASN A 145 22.55 -8.01 -18.97
CA ASN A 145 23.12 -6.86 -19.68
C ASN A 145 22.17 -5.65 -19.78
N ALA A 146 21.01 -5.68 -19.12
CA ALA A 146 20.04 -4.60 -19.09
C ALA A 146 19.67 -4.22 -17.65
N SER A 147 19.48 -2.92 -17.41
CA SER A 147 18.94 -2.41 -16.14
C SER A 147 17.43 -2.20 -16.18
N THR A 148 16.83 -2.17 -17.38
CA THR A 148 15.40 -1.95 -17.60
C THR A 148 14.88 -2.88 -18.70
N ALA A 149 13.79 -3.59 -18.40
CA ALA A 149 13.07 -4.42 -19.35
C ALA A 149 11.59 -4.46 -18.98
N PHE A 150 10.78 -5.20 -19.74
CA PHE A 150 9.43 -5.55 -19.31
C PHE A 150 9.50 -6.24 -17.94
N GLY A 151 8.73 -5.73 -16.96
CA GLY A 151 8.81 -6.19 -15.57
C GLY A 151 7.89 -7.37 -15.24
N GLY A 152 6.85 -7.61 -16.02
CA GLY A 152 5.90 -8.69 -15.77
C GLY A 152 4.44 -8.25 -15.76
N TYR A 153 3.58 -9.14 -15.27
CA TYR A 153 2.13 -8.98 -15.17
C TYR A 153 1.67 -9.10 -13.72
N LEU A 154 0.78 -8.20 -13.32
CA LEU A 154 -0.12 -8.36 -12.18
C LEU A 154 -1.53 -8.56 -12.75
N THR A 155 -2.15 -9.70 -12.48
CA THR A 155 -3.50 -10.02 -12.93
C THR A 155 -4.43 -10.11 -11.72
N LEU A 156 -5.60 -9.47 -11.81
CA LEU A 156 -6.62 -9.45 -10.77
C LEU A 156 -7.78 -10.34 -11.20
N GLY A 157 -8.08 -11.39 -10.42
CA GLY A 157 -9.16 -12.33 -10.71
C GLY A 157 -8.91 -13.29 -11.87
N GLY A 158 -7.65 -13.51 -12.27
CA GLY A 158 -7.30 -14.38 -13.40
C GLY A 158 -5.82 -14.75 -13.43
N LEU A 159 -5.41 -15.47 -14.47
CA LEU A 159 -4.02 -15.86 -14.72
C LEU A 159 -3.37 -14.95 -15.78
N PRO A 160 -2.06 -14.69 -15.69
CA PRO A 160 -1.38 -13.82 -16.63
C PRO A 160 -1.28 -14.47 -18.02
N PRO A 161 -1.21 -13.67 -19.11
CA PRO A 161 -1.14 -14.16 -20.48
C PRO A 161 0.29 -14.63 -20.84
N VAL A 162 0.84 -15.54 -20.04
CA VAL A 162 2.16 -16.15 -20.22
C VAL A 162 2.00 -17.67 -20.28
N ASN A 163 2.90 -18.35 -20.97
CA ASN A 163 2.87 -19.82 -20.99
C ASN A 163 3.19 -20.38 -19.59
N HIS A 164 2.32 -21.25 -19.06
CA HIS A 164 2.49 -21.88 -17.76
C HIS A 164 1.83 -23.26 -17.75
N SER A 165 2.26 -24.13 -16.83
CA SER A 165 1.55 -25.38 -16.57
C SER A 165 0.22 -25.09 -15.89
N PHE A 166 -0.81 -25.87 -16.20
CA PHE A 166 -2.09 -25.83 -15.49
C PHE A 166 -2.05 -26.59 -14.15
N ASP A 167 -0.97 -27.32 -13.88
CA ASP A 167 -0.77 -28.07 -12.64
C ASP A 167 -0.16 -27.17 -11.56
N PHE A 168 -1.01 -26.63 -10.69
CA PHE A 168 -0.59 -25.79 -9.57
C PHE A 168 -0.44 -26.62 -8.29
N THR A 169 0.72 -26.48 -7.64
CA THR A 169 0.88 -26.90 -6.24
C THR A 169 0.22 -25.87 -5.33
N THR A 170 -0.75 -26.29 -4.54
CA THR A 170 -1.50 -25.42 -3.62
C THR A 170 -1.20 -25.80 -2.18
N VAL A 171 -0.93 -24.78 -1.34
CA VAL A 171 -0.82 -24.93 0.10
C VAL A 171 -1.78 -23.96 0.79
N PRO A 172 -2.46 -24.38 1.87
CA PRO A 172 -3.32 -23.47 2.63
C PRO A 172 -2.51 -22.31 3.21
N VAL A 173 -3.08 -21.11 3.22
CA VAL A 173 -2.49 -19.98 3.95
C VAL A 173 -2.62 -20.23 5.45
N GLU A 174 -1.50 -20.12 6.17
CA GLU A 174 -1.46 -20.24 7.62
C GLU A 174 -1.36 -18.88 8.31
N LEU A 175 -2.01 -18.75 9.48
CA LEU A 175 -1.82 -17.59 10.33
C LEU A 175 -0.53 -17.78 11.11
N THR A 176 0.44 -16.90 10.89
CA THR A 176 1.69 -16.94 11.65
C THR A 176 1.44 -16.56 13.10
N LYS A 177 1.80 -17.45 14.03
CA LYS A 177 1.71 -17.22 15.47
C LYS A 177 2.81 -16.28 15.99
N ASN A 178 3.77 -15.93 15.13
CA ASN A 178 4.93 -15.12 15.49
C ASN A 178 4.70 -13.61 15.31
N ILE A 179 3.58 -13.19 14.71
CA ILE A 179 3.21 -11.77 14.68
C ILE A 179 2.50 -11.44 16.00
N PRO A 180 3.05 -10.53 16.83
CA PRO A 180 2.41 -10.16 18.08
C PRO A 180 1.01 -9.58 17.83
N LEU A 181 0.01 -10.01 18.61
CA LEU A 181 -1.41 -9.64 18.42
C LEU A 181 -1.67 -8.12 18.41
N ASN A 182 -0.82 -7.34 19.07
CA ASN A 182 -0.92 -5.88 19.04
C ASN A 182 -0.62 -5.28 17.65
N PHE A 183 0.10 -5.98 16.76
CA PHE A 183 0.33 -5.54 15.37
C PHE A 183 -0.91 -5.68 14.49
N THR A 184 -1.86 -6.53 14.87
CA THR A 184 -3.12 -6.74 14.15
C THR A 184 -4.33 -6.20 14.92
N SER A 185 -4.07 -5.41 15.97
CA SER A 185 -5.11 -4.89 16.89
C SER A 185 -5.98 -5.99 17.48
N GLY A 186 -5.37 -7.12 17.82
CA GLY A 186 -6.04 -8.30 18.35
C GLY A 186 -6.93 -9.01 17.35
N LYS A 187 -6.83 -8.69 16.04
CA LYS A 187 -7.63 -9.34 15.00
C LYS A 187 -6.81 -10.35 14.22
N GLU A 188 -7.34 -11.55 14.08
CA GLU A 188 -6.82 -12.58 13.17
C GLU A 188 -7.74 -12.63 11.95
N VAL A 189 -7.48 -11.79 10.95
CA VAL A 189 -8.34 -11.69 9.77
C VAL A 189 -7.58 -12.19 8.54
N ARG A 190 -8.17 -13.19 7.88
CA ARG A 190 -7.88 -13.63 6.51
C ARG A 190 -8.82 -12.93 5.54
#